data_AF-A0A5I9BFR0-F1
#
_entry.id   AF-A0A5I9BFR0-F1
#
_cell.length_a   1.000
_cell.length_b   1.000
_cell.length_c   1.000
_cell.angle_alpha   90.00
_cell.angle_beta   90.00
_cell.angle_gamma   90.00
#
_symmetry.space_group_name_H-M   'P 1'
#
loop_
_entity.id
_entity.type
_entity.pdbx_description
1 polymer ?
#
loop_
_entity_poly.entity_id
_entity_poly.type
_entity_poly.pdbx_seq_one_letter_code
_entity_poly.pdbx_strand_id
1 'polypeptide(L)'
;DYTMGLAAVCQLKKQFQKACDLYAVAFTLLKNDYRPVFFTGQCQLLMRKAAKARQCFELVNERTEDESLRAKALVYLEALKTAETEQHSEQEKE
;
A
#
# COMPACT_ATOMS: atom_id res chain seq x y z
N ASP A 1 11.93 -0.16 -14.25
CA ASP A 1 11.01 -0.91 -15.14
C ASP A 1 9.92 -0.03 -15.70
N TYR A 2 9.66 -0.15 -17.01
CA TYR A 2 8.66 0.64 -17.73
C TYR A 2 7.26 0.54 -17.11
N THR A 3 6.83 -0.66 -16.73
CA THR A 3 5.52 -0.92 -16.11
C THR A 3 5.36 -0.23 -14.76
N MET A 4 6.43 -0.19 -13.96
CA MET A 4 6.43 0.47 -12.65
C MET A 4 6.34 2.00 -12.79
N GLY A 5 7.02 2.57 -13.79
CA GLY A 5 6.90 4.00 -14.12
C GLY A 5 5.49 4.35 -14.62
N LEU A 6 4.91 3.51 -15.48
CA LEU A 6 3.54 3.71 -15.96
C LEU A 6 2.51 3.62 -14.83
N ALA A 7 2.69 2.69 -13.90
CA ALA A 7 1.86 2.58 -12.69
C ALA A 7 1.94 3.84 -11.82
N ALA A 8 3.14 4.39 -11.62
CA ALA A 8 3.34 5.63 -10.88
C ALA A 8 2.63 6.83 -11.55
N VAL A 9 2.67 6.93 -12.87
CA VAL A 9 1.91 7.95 -13.61
C VAL A 9 0.40 7.78 -13.39
N CYS A 10 -0.12 6.55 -13.43
CA CYS A 10 -1.52 6.29 -13.11
C CYS A 10 -1.89 6.67 -11.67
N GLN A 11 -1.02 6.41 -10.69
CA GLN A 11 -1.21 6.82 -9.30
C GLN A 11 -1.29 8.35 -9.19
N LEU A 12 -0.38 9.10 -9.83
CA LEU A 12 -0.40 10.56 -9.86
C LEU A 12 -1.65 11.12 -10.55
N LYS A 13 -2.15 10.45 -11.59
CA LYS A 13 -3.39 10.81 -12.27
C LYS A 13 -4.67 10.42 -11.49
N LYS A 14 -4.53 9.96 -10.24
CA LYS A 14 -5.63 9.46 -9.39
C LYS A 14 -6.37 8.25 -10.00
N GLN A 15 -5.75 7.55 -10.94
CA GLN A 15 -6.28 6.33 -11.56
C GLN A 15 -5.85 5.11 -10.73
N PHE A 16 -6.22 5.09 -9.45
CA PHE A 16 -5.69 4.14 -8.47
C PHE A 16 -5.96 2.67 -8.84
N GLN A 17 -7.14 2.34 -9.37
CA GLN A 17 -7.44 0.98 -9.79
C GLN A 17 -6.49 0.51 -10.91
N LYS A 18 -6.28 1.35 -11.93
CA LYS A 18 -5.34 1.06 -13.02
C LYS A 18 -3.90 0.98 -12.52
N ALA A 19 -3.53 1.83 -11.57
CA ALA A 19 -2.22 1.78 -10.93
C ALA A 19 -2.01 0.44 -10.21
N CYS A 20 -2.99 -0.03 -9.43
CA CYS A 20 -2.95 -1.36 -8.80
C CYS A 20 -2.76 -2.49 -9.81
N ASP A 21 -3.51 -2.47 -10.92
CA ASP A 21 -3.42 -3.51 -11.96
C ASP A 21 -2.01 -3.52 -12.60
N LEU A 22 -1.46 -2.33 -12.88
CA LEU A 22 -0.10 -2.19 -13.42
C LEU A 22 0.98 -2.57 -12.39
N TYR A 23 0.79 -2.26 -11.10
CA TYR A 23 1.69 -2.70 -10.04
C TYR A 23 1.67 -4.21 -9.85
N ALA A 24 0.53 -4.87 -10.01
CA ALA A 24 0.45 -6.33 -10.00
C ALA A 24 1.27 -6.93 -11.15
N VAL A 25 1.16 -6.37 -12.36
CA VAL A 25 2.00 -6.79 -13.50
C VAL A 25 3.48 -6.52 -13.20
N ALA A 26 3.81 -5.34 -12.68
CA ALA A 26 5.19 -5.01 -12.31
C ALA A 26 5.77 -5.99 -11.28
N PHE A 27 4.98 -6.41 -10.29
CA PHE A 27 5.37 -7.42 -9.30
C PHE A 27 5.68 -8.78 -9.94
N THR A 28 4.87 -9.22 -10.92
CA THR A 28 5.13 -10.49 -11.62
C THR A 28 6.40 -10.45 -12.49
N LEU A 29 6.74 -9.28 -13.03
CA LEU A 29 7.93 -9.08 -13.87
C LEU A 29 9.19 -8.91 -13.01
N LEU A 30 9.07 -8.18 -11.92
CA LEU A 30 10.13 -7.89 -10.97
C LEU A 30 10.21 -8.99 -9.93
N LYS A 31 10.90 -10.07 -10.28
CA LYS A 31 11.16 -11.18 -9.36
C LYS A 31 11.85 -10.65 -8.10
N ASN A 32 11.20 -10.84 -6.95
CA ASN A 32 11.69 -10.48 -5.61
C ASN A 32 11.64 -8.98 -5.23
N ASP A 33 10.92 -8.14 -5.99
CA ASP A 33 10.76 -6.72 -5.63
C ASP A 33 9.40 -6.45 -4.99
N TYR A 34 9.39 -6.02 -3.73
CA TYR A 34 8.16 -5.71 -2.99
C TYR A 34 7.73 -4.24 -3.09
N ARG A 35 8.48 -3.39 -3.81
CA ARG A 35 8.10 -1.99 -4.06
C ARG A 35 6.73 -1.85 -4.74
N PRO A 36 6.37 -2.65 -5.78
CA PRO A 36 5.04 -2.56 -6.38
C PRO A 36 3.91 -2.89 -5.40
N VAL A 37 4.14 -3.83 -4.47
CA VAL A 37 3.15 -4.18 -3.43
C VAL A 37 2.96 -3.02 -2.46
N PHE A 38 4.05 -2.35 -2.07
CA PHE A 38 4.00 -1.16 -1.22
C PHE A 38 3.21 -0.01 -1.88
N PHE A 39 3.45 0.28 -3.15
CA PHE A 39 2.68 1.31 -3.88
C PHE A 39 1.22 0.91 -4.10
N THR A 40 0.94 -0.39 -4.27
CA THR A 40 -0.44 -0.90 -4.28
C THR A 40 -1.14 -0.61 -2.95
N GLY A 41 -0.46 -0.81 -1.82
CA GLY A 41 -0.98 -0.44 -0.49
C GLY A 41 -1.38 1.03 -0.38
N GLN A 42 -0.52 1.94 -0.85
CA GLN A 42 -0.83 3.38 -0.90
C GLN A 42 -2.06 3.68 -1.78
N CYS A 43 -2.17 3.04 -2.94
CA CYS A 43 -3.34 3.19 -3.80
C CYS A 43 -4.62 2.70 -3.11
N GLN A 44 -4.58 1.58 -2.38
CA GLN A 44 -5.72 1.10 -1.61
C GLN A 44 -6.14 2.08 -0.49
N LEU A 45 -5.18 2.73 0.19
CA LEU A 45 -5.48 3.81 1.15
C LEU A 45 -6.20 4.98 0.48
N LEU A 46 -5.69 5.44 -0.66
CA LEU A 46 -6.29 6.53 -1.42
C LEU A 46 -7.70 6.19 -1.93
N MET A 47 -7.98 4.90 -2.11
CA MET A 47 -9.31 4.36 -2.41
C MET A 47 -10.18 4.10 -1.17
N ARG A 48 -9.76 4.52 0.03
CA ARG A 48 -10.43 4.28 1.33
C ARG A 48 -10.62 2.80 1.68
N LYS A 49 -9.77 1.92 1.14
CA LYS A 49 -9.78 0.48 1.40
C LYS A 49 -8.70 0.11 2.42
N ALA A 50 -8.85 0.60 3.65
CA ALA A 50 -7.86 0.46 4.72
C ALA A 50 -7.49 -1.01 4.99
N ALA A 51 -8.47 -1.92 5.06
CA ALA A 51 -8.23 -3.35 5.27
C ALA A 51 -7.33 -3.97 4.20
N LYS A 52 -7.54 -3.63 2.92
CA LYS A 52 -6.69 -4.13 1.82
C LYS A 52 -5.30 -3.49 1.83
N ALA A 53 -5.22 -2.20 2.15
CA ALA A 53 -3.95 -1.53 2.28
C ALA A 53 -3.08 -2.15 3.38
N ARG A 54 -3.69 -2.45 4.53
CA ARG A 54 -3.02 -3.11 5.66
C ARG A 54 -2.41 -4.44 5.23
N GLN A 55 -3.17 -5.30 4.56
CA GLN A 55 -2.66 -6.57 4.03
C GLN A 55 -1.48 -6.38 3.08
N CYS A 56 -1.51 -5.35 2.22
CA CYS A 56 -0.38 -5.04 1.34
C CYS A 56 0.88 -4.65 2.13
N PHE A 57 0.74 -3.82 3.16
CA PHE A 57 1.89 -3.38 3.97
C PHE A 57 2.42 -4.51 4.88
N GLU A 58 1.55 -5.36 5.43
CA GLU A 58 1.95 -6.57 6.16
C GLU A 58 2.79 -7.50 5.26
N LEU A 59 2.31 -7.76 4.03
CA LEU A 59 3.04 -8.58 3.07
C LEU A 59 4.42 -8.00 2.72
N VAL A 60 4.51 -6.67 2.54
CA VAL A 60 5.79 -5.99 2.31
C VAL A 60 6.70 -6.16 3.51
N ASN A 61 6.19 -5.94 4.73
CA ASN A 61 6.98 -6.05 5.95
C ASN A 61 7.57 -7.45 6.17
N GLU A 62 6.77 -8.50 5.91
CA GLU A 62 7.18 -9.90 6.09
C GLU A 62 8.15 -10.41 5.03
N ARG A 63 8.03 -9.93 3.80
CA ARG A 63 8.72 -10.53 2.64
C ARG A 63 9.80 -9.67 2.01
N THR A 64 9.83 -8.37 2.28
CA THR A 64 10.87 -7.49 1.75
C THR A 64 12.22 -7.80 2.39
N GLU A 65 13.27 -7.84 1.58
CA GLU A 65 14.66 -7.83 2.05
C GLU A 65 15.18 -6.40 2.28
N ASP A 66 14.50 -5.40 1.72
CA ASP A 66 14.85 -3.98 1.88
C ASP A 66 14.32 -3.43 3.22
N GLU A 67 15.24 -3.19 4.16
CA GLU A 67 14.95 -2.62 5.48
C GLU A 67 14.32 -1.23 5.41
N SER A 68 14.69 -0.42 4.41
CA SER A 68 14.14 0.92 4.23
C SER A 68 12.66 0.86 3.81
N LEU A 69 12.31 -0.12 2.96
CA LEU A 69 10.94 -0.37 2.56
C LEU A 69 10.13 -0.94 3.72
N ARG A 70 10.74 -1.82 4.52
CA ARG A 70 10.13 -2.40 5.73
C ARG A 70 9.78 -1.32 6.73
N ALA A 71 10.71 -0.42 7.05
CA ALA A 71 10.49 0.69 7.97
C ALA A 71 9.32 1.58 7.51
N LYS A 72 9.25 1.89 6.20
CA LYS A 72 8.13 2.65 5.64
C LYS A 72 6.80 1.90 5.80
N ALA A 73 6.76 0.61 5.48
CA ALA A 73 5.55 -0.20 5.61
C ALA A 73 5.05 -0.24 7.06
N LEU A 74 5.95 -0.34 8.04
CA LEU A 74 5.60 -0.30 9.47
C LEU A 74 4.95 1.03 9.86
N VAL A 75 5.49 2.17 9.42
CA VAL A 75 4.87 3.49 9.68
C VAL A 75 3.44 3.56 9.13
N TYR A 76 3.18 3.01 7.95
CA TYR A 76 1.82 2.93 7.41
C TYR A 76 0.92 2.00 8.21
N LEU A 77 1.42 0.87 8.71
CA LEU A 77 0.66 -0.05 9.55
C LEU A 77 0.30 0.57 10.91
N GLU A 78 1.23 1.28 11.53
CA GLU A 78 0.98 2.02 12.77
C GLU A 78 -0.06 3.11 12.56
N ALA A 79 0.06 3.91 11.50
CA ALA A 79 -0.92 4.94 11.17
C ALA A 79 -2.33 4.35 10.94
N LEU A 80 -2.42 3.20 10.27
CA LEU A 80 -3.70 2.48 10.08
C LEU A 80 -4.29 1.99 11.40
N LYS A 81 -3.46 1.45 12.29
CA LYS A 81 -3.88 0.97 13.62
C LYS A 81 -4.39 2.10 14.51
N THR A 82 -3.73 3.25 14.48
CA THR A 82 -4.19 4.45 15.20
C THR A 82 -5.52 4.94 14.65
N ALA A 83 -5.67 5.01 13.32
CA ALA A 83 -6.93 5.40 12.69
C ALA A 83 -8.09 4.44 13.05
N GLU A 84 -7.84 3.12 13.11
CA GLU A 84 -8.83 2.13 13.56
C GLU A 84 -9.21 2.33 15.04
N THR A 85 -8.26 2.73 15.89
CA THR A 85 -8.47 2.95 17.34
C THR A 85 -9.23 4.25 17.60
N GLU A 86 -8.92 5.32 16.86
CA GLU A 86 -9.61 6.61 16.98
C GLU A 86 -11.08 6.52 16.53
N GLN A 87 -11.39 5.75 15.48
CA GLN A 87 -12.76 5.49 15.02
C GLN A 87 -13.63 4.78 16.08
N HIS A 88 -13.02 4.04 17.02
CA HIS A 88 -13.74 3.36 18.09
C HIS A 88 -14.05 4.29 19.28
N SER A 89 -13.27 5.35 19.47
CA SER A 89 -13.44 6.31 20.58
C SER A 89 -14.49 7.40 20.33
N GLU A 90 -14.96 7.56 19.10
CA GLU A 90 -16.00 8.54 18.73
C GLU A 90 -17.43 7.94 18.76
N GLN A 91 -17.58 6.62 18.89
CA GLN A 91 -18.90 5.95 18.94
C GLN A 91 -19.47 5.78 20.37
N GLU A 92 -18.73 6.14 21.43
CA GLU A 92 -19.23 6.10 22.83
C GLU A 92 -19.76 7.45 23.34
N LYS A 93 -19.99 8.43 22.46
CA LYS A 93 -20.45 9.78 22.84
C LYS A 93 -21.77 10.25 22.22
N GLU A 94 -22.57 9.35 21.65
CA GLU A 94 -23.95 9.66 21.22
C GLU A 94 -25.01 9.00 22.12
#